data_AF-Q23HB0-F1
#
_entry.id   AF-Q23HB0-F1
#
_cell.length_a   1.000
_cell.length_b   1.000
_cell.length_c   1.000
_cell.angle_alpha   90.00
_cell.angle_beta   90.00
_cell.angle_gamma   90.00
#
_symmetry.space_group_name_H-M   'P 1'
#
loop_
_entity.id
_entity.type
_entity.pdbx_description
1 polymer ?
#
loop_
_entity_poly.entity_id
_entity_poly.type
_entity_poly.pdbx_seq_one_letter_code
_entity_poly.pdbx_strand_id
1 'polypeptide(L)'
;MKLLAFLIVIVLVTVNADNSLSPMQCLGLLLKIKTGQICQEGDKDCTDALIPFNQCMENCDQQSTETTQYVYCVENNCKSTNPTIQRATNDFVFCANSAQDPSSHPNPSSSQSLIVLYSILLSLLFIII
;
A
#
# COMPACT_ATOMS: atom_id res chain seq x y z
N MET A 1 -42.05 12.69 -16.87
CA MET A 1 -40.99 13.68 -16.53
C MET A 1 -41.03 13.95 -15.02
N LYS A 2 -40.14 13.30 -14.25
CA LYS A 2 -39.78 13.56 -12.82
C LYS A 2 -39.13 12.35 -12.09
N LEU A 3 -38.80 11.27 -12.80
CA LEU A 3 -38.08 10.09 -12.24
C LEU A 3 -36.72 9.82 -12.91
N LEU A 4 -36.17 10.78 -13.65
CA LEU A 4 -34.89 10.66 -14.35
C LEU A 4 -33.69 11.24 -13.58
N ALA A 5 -33.88 11.67 -12.34
CA ALA A 5 -32.83 12.32 -11.55
C ALA A 5 -32.09 11.38 -10.57
N PHE A 6 -32.48 10.09 -10.47
CA PHE A 6 -31.99 9.21 -9.39
C PHE A 6 -31.06 8.06 -9.83
N LEU A 7 -30.65 7.98 -11.10
CA LEU A 7 -29.80 6.89 -11.60
C LEU A 7 -28.42 7.35 -12.11
N ILE A 8 -27.80 8.34 -11.45
CA ILE A 8 -26.42 8.77 -11.75
C ILE A 8 -25.60 8.95 -10.46
N VAL A 9 -25.75 8.07 -9.46
CA VAL A 9 -24.92 8.16 -8.22
C VAL A 9 -24.49 6.80 -7.67
N ILE A 10 -24.36 5.76 -8.49
CA ILE A 10 -23.69 4.50 -8.06
C ILE A 10 -22.64 4.06 -9.10
N VAL A 11 -21.86 5.01 -9.63
CA VAL A 11 -20.79 4.71 -10.60
C VAL A 11 -19.40 5.09 -10.08
N LEU A 12 -19.22 5.49 -8.81
CA LEU A 12 -17.93 6.03 -8.37
C LEU A 12 -17.37 5.51 -7.05
N VAL A 13 -17.65 4.26 -6.67
CA VAL A 13 -16.74 3.58 -5.72
C VAL A 13 -16.67 2.08 -5.99
N THR A 14 -16.27 1.67 -7.20
CA THR A 14 -15.41 0.47 -7.23
C THR A 14 -14.09 0.92 -6.66
N VAL A 15 -13.95 0.77 -5.34
CA VAL A 15 -12.64 0.63 -4.70
C VAL A 15 -11.99 -0.55 -5.40
N ASN A 16 -11.26 -0.26 -6.48
CA ASN A 16 -10.19 -1.11 -6.94
C ASN A 16 -9.20 -1.13 -5.77
N ALA A 17 -9.38 -2.09 -4.85
CA ALA A 17 -8.30 -2.58 -4.02
C ALA A 17 -7.35 -3.34 -4.95
N ASP A 18 -6.76 -2.60 -5.89
CA ASP A 18 -5.61 -3.04 -6.64
C ASP A 18 -4.48 -3.01 -5.62
N ASN A 19 -4.16 -4.16 -5.04
CA ASN A 19 -3.01 -4.35 -4.15
C ASN A 19 -1.67 -4.24 -4.91
N SER A 20 -1.65 -3.52 -6.05
CA SER A 20 -0.44 -3.13 -6.74
C SER A 20 0.14 -1.92 -6.01
N LEU A 21 1.08 -2.21 -5.10
CA LEU A 21 1.85 -1.18 -4.41
C LEU A 21 2.69 -0.40 -5.44
N SER A 22 2.15 0.73 -5.89
CA SER A 22 2.93 1.66 -6.73
C SER A 22 4.19 2.12 -5.98
N PRO A 23 5.29 2.49 -6.67
CA PRO A 23 6.51 3.00 -6.03
C PRO A 23 6.26 4.17 -5.04
N MET A 24 5.19 4.92 -5.28
CA MET A 24 4.74 6.03 -4.42
C MET A 24 4.21 5.55 -3.06
N GLN A 25 3.65 4.33 -2.97
CA GLN A 25 3.15 3.75 -1.72
C GLN A 25 4.29 3.33 -0.79
N CYS A 26 5.42 2.83 -1.33
CA CYS A 26 6.59 2.51 -0.51
C CYS A 26 7.17 3.76 0.15
N LEU A 27 7.23 4.87 -0.60
CA LEU A 27 7.67 6.16 -0.06
C LEU A 27 6.72 6.67 1.03
N GLY A 28 5.41 6.50 0.84
CA GLY A 28 4.42 6.86 1.85
C GLY A 28 4.60 6.09 3.15
N LEU A 29 4.92 4.79 3.06
CA LEU A 29 5.19 3.96 4.24
C LEU A 29 6.48 4.38 4.96
N LEU A 30 7.54 4.67 4.20
CA LEU A 30 8.78 5.22 4.75
C LEU A 30 8.54 6.53 5.51
N LEU A 31 7.73 7.43 4.94
CA LEU A 31 7.39 8.69 5.58
C LEU A 31 6.61 8.48 6.87
N LYS A 32 5.62 7.56 6.88
CA LYS A 32 4.85 7.23 8.08
C LYS A 32 5.73 6.69 9.20
N ILE A 33 6.72 5.88 8.88
CA ILE A 33 7.71 5.38 9.85
C ILE A 33 8.52 6.56 10.40
N LYS A 34 9.16 7.36 9.54
CA LYS A 34 10.01 8.48 9.95
C LYS A 34 9.27 9.54 10.79
N THR A 35 8.00 9.79 10.47
CA THR A 35 7.16 10.77 11.17
C THR A 35 6.44 10.19 12.39
N GLY A 36 6.56 8.89 12.65
CA GLY A 36 5.89 8.23 13.78
C GLY A 36 4.39 8.04 13.63
N GLN A 37 3.84 8.26 12.44
CA GLN A 37 2.42 8.00 12.14
C GLN A 37 2.04 6.51 12.20
N ILE A 38 3.01 5.62 12.35
CA ILE A 38 2.77 4.20 12.62
C ILE A 38 2.40 3.92 14.08
N CYS A 39 2.74 4.83 15.00
CA CYS A 39 2.39 4.71 16.41
C CYS A 39 1.00 5.26 16.67
N GLN A 40 0.23 4.59 17.53
CA GLN A 40 -1.06 5.11 17.98
C GLN A 40 -0.86 6.31 18.90
N GLU A 41 -1.84 7.22 18.92
CA GLU A 41 -1.82 8.35 19.84
C GLU A 41 -1.77 7.86 21.30
N GLY A 42 -0.78 8.34 22.06
CA GLY A 42 -0.55 7.91 23.44
C GLY A 42 0.26 6.62 23.60
N ASP A 43 0.64 5.93 22.51
CA ASP A 43 1.52 4.75 22.56
C ASP A 43 2.98 5.18 22.76
N LYS A 44 3.33 5.36 24.04
CA LYS A 44 4.67 5.77 24.45
C LYS A 44 5.72 4.69 24.17
N ASP A 45 5.37 3.41 24.29
CA ASP A 45 6.28 2.30 24.02
C ASP A 45 6.66 2.25 22.54
N CYS A 46 5.71 2.50 21.63
CA CYS A 46 5.99 2.67 20.21
C CYS A 46 6.86 3.90 19.94
N THR A 47 6.48 5.04 20.50
CA THR A 47 7.19 6.31 20.25
C THR A 47 8.63 6.26 20.76
N ASP A 48 8.86 5.70 21.95
CA ASP A 48 10.19 5.57 22.55
C ASP A 48 11.04 4.54 21.78
N ALA A 49 10.44 3.44 21.29
CA ALA A 49 11.13 2.47 20.44
C ALA A 49 11.42 3.00 19.02
N LEU A 50 10.69 4.02 18.55
CA LEU A 50 10.89 4.61 17.24
C LEU A 50 12.13 5.49 17.16
N ILE A 51 12.54 6.12 18.27
CA ILE A 51 13.72 6.97 18.33
C ILE A 51 15.00 6.21 17.90
N PRO A 52 15.40 5.10 18.56
CA PRO A 52 16.59 4.36 18.15
C PRO A 52 16.41 3.70 16.77
N PHE A 53 15.16 3.38 16.39
CA PHE A 53 14.88 2.83 15.07
C PHE A 53 15.14 3.86 13.95
N ASN A 54 14.67 5.09 14.10
CA ASN A 54 14.91 6.17 13.14
C ASN A 54 16.41 6.50 13.03
N GLN A 55 17.15 6.48 14.15
CA GLN A 55 18.61 6.63 14.11
C GLN A 55 19.28 5.52 13.29
N CYS A 56 18.82 4.28 13.41
CA CYS A 56 19.32 3.19 12.57
C CYS A 56 19.04 3.46 11.08
N MET A 57 17.83 3.93 10.74
CA MET A 57 17.49 4.27 9.37
C MET A 57 18.35 5.42 8.82
N GLU A 58 18.64 6.45 9.62
CA GLU A 58 19.54 7.55 9.24
C GLU A 58 20.97 7.06 9.03
N ASN A 59 21.47 6.17 9.88
CA ASN A 59 22.79 5.55 9.69
C ASN A 59 22.87 4.73 8.40
N CYS A 60 21.79 4.04 8.04
CA CYS A 60 21.69 3.32 6.76
C CYS A 60 21.65 4.28 5.56
N ASP A 61 20.95 5.40 5.68
CA ASP A 61 20.87 6.43 4.64
C ASP A 61 22.25 7.04 4.36
N GLN A 62 23.01 7.36 5.41
CA GLN A 62 24.37 7.90 5.29
C GLN A 62 25.38 6.93 4.66
N GLN A 63 25.15 5.63 4.81
CA GLN A 63 26.04 4.57 4.30
C GLN A 63 25.65 4.05 2.91
N SER A 64 24.52 4.50 2.38
CA SER A 64 23.95 3.98 1.12
C SER A 64 24.01 5.04 0.03
N THR A 65 24.45 4.64 -1.17
CA THR A 65 24.40 5.53 -2.35
C THR A 65 23.17 5.25 -3.23
N GLU A 66 22.53 4.10 -3.02
CA GLU A 66 21.40 3.62 -3.80
C GLU A 66 20.28 3.09 -2.91
N THR A 67 19.03 3.16 -3.39
CA THR A 67 17.85 2.68 -2.67
C THR A 67 17.96 1.21 -2.29
N THR A 68 18.50 0.35 -3.15
CA THR A 68 18.64 -1.09 -2.85
C THR A 68 19.61 -1.35 -1.70
N GLN A 69 20.71 -0.59 -1.63
CA GLN A 69 21.65 -0.66 -0.52
C GLN A 69 20.99 -0.17 0.78
N TYR A 70 20.21 0.91 0.70
CA TYR A 70 19.45 1.42 1.83
C TYR A 70 18.46 0.39 2.37
N VAL A 71 17.64 -0.20 1.50
CA VAL A 71 16.64 -1.22 1.87
C VAL A 71 17.33 -2.43 2.49
N TYR A 72 18.41 -2.91 1.87
CA TYR A 72 19.22 -4.01 2.42
C TYR A 72 19.80 -3.67 3.80
N CYS A 73 20.31 -2.45 3.99
CA CYS A 73 20.83 -2.01 5.29
C CYS A 73 19.73 -2.01 6.36
N VAL A 74 18.56 -1.44 6.05
CA VAL A 74 17.42 -1.38 6.98
C VAL A 74 16.96 -2.79 7.34
N GLU A 75 16.82 -3.69 6.35
CA GLU A 75 16.38 -5.07 6.57
C GLU A 75 17.29 -5.82 7.54
N ASN A 76 18.61 -5.65 7.41
CA ASN A 76 19.60 -6.44 8.16
C ASN A 76 19.98 -5.81 9.50
N ASN A 77 19.97 -4.48 9.61
CA ASN A 77 20.51 -3.79 10.80
C ASN A 77 19.43 -3.14 11.66
N CYS A 78 18.31 -2.72 11.07
CA CYS A 78 17.25 -2.00 11.79
C CYS A 78 16.14 -2.98 12.20
N LYS A 79 16.40 -3.78 13.24
CA LYS A 79 15.37 -4.59 13.90
C LYS A 79 14.77 -3.84 15.08
N SER A 80 13.47 -3.96 15.28
CA SER A 80 12.77 -3.41 16.45
C SER A 80 12.13 -4.53 17.26
N THR A 81 12.20 -4.43 18.57
CA THR A 81 11.43 -5.29 19.49
C THR A 81 9.97 -4.85 19.59
N ASN A 82 9.65 -3.62 19.17
CA ASN A 82 8.26 -3.16 19.10
C ASN A 82 7.57 -3.76 17.85
N PRO A 83 6.46 -4.50 18.02
CA PRO A 83 5.82 -5.23 16.92
C PRO A 83 5.20 -4.31 15.86
N THR A 84 4.75 -3.12 16.24
CA THR A 84 4.19 -2.13 15.31
C THR A 84 5.27 -1.60 14.38
N ILE A 85 6.42 -1.24 14.95
CA ILE A 85 7.58 -0.78 14.18
C ILE A 85 8.09 -1.92 13.29
N GLN A 86 8.28 -3.12 13.85
CA GLN A 86 8.81 -4.25 13.08
C GLN A 86 7.89 -4.63 11.91
N ARG A 87 6.57 -4.57 12.10
CA ARG A 87 5.61 -4.81 11.01
C ARG A 87 5.73 -3.75 9.92
N ALA A 88 5.72 -2.46 10.29
CA ALA A 88 5.85 -1.38 9.32
C ALA A 88 7.16 -1.47 8.52
N THR A 89 8.26 -1.84 9.16
CA THR A 89 9.55 -2.07 8.50
C THR A 89 9.49 -3.24 7.52
N ASN A 90 8.87 -4.35 7.90
CA ASN A 90 8.72 -5.50 7.00
C ASN A 90 7.87 -5.13 5.78
N ASP A 91 6.78 -4.38 5.99
CA ASP A 91 5.92 -3.89 4.92
C ASP A 91 6.70 -2.95 3.97
N PHE A 92 7.59 -2.11 4.52
CA PHE A 92 8.45 -1.22 3.75
C PHE A 92 9.47 -1.99 2.91
N VAL A 93 10.18 -2.94 3.50
CA VAL A 93 11.16 -3.79 2.81
C VAL A 93 10.48 -4.60 1.72
N PHE A 94 9.33 -5.21 2.02
CA PHE A 94 8.55 -5.97 1.06
C PHE A 94 8.10 -5.11 -0.13
N CYS A 95 7.57 -3.91 0.16
CA CYS A 95 7.16 -2.96 -0.87
C CYS A 95 8.33 -2.57 -1.77
N ALA A 96 9.46 -2.20 -1.16
CA ALA A 96 10.64 -1.75 -1.89
C ALA A 96 11.24 -2.86 -2.76
N ASN A 97 11.29 -4.09 -2.27
CA ASN A 97 11.79 -5.25 -3.01
C ASN A 97 10.83 -5.65 -4.15
N SER A 98 9.52 -5.57 -3.92
CA SER A 98 8.51 -5.87 -4.95
C SER A 98 8.51 -4.82 -6.08
N ALA A 99 8.76 -3.55 -5.75
CA ALA A 99 8.91 -2.48 -6.74
C ALA A 99 10.17 -2.64 -7.64
N GLN A 100 11.13 -3.48 -7.24
CA GLN A 100 12.37 -3.73 -7.98
C GLN A 100 12.27 -4.92 -8.95
N ASP A 101 11.20 -5.73 -8.86
CA ASP A 101 10.98 -6.85 -9.77
C ASP A 101 9.93 -6.48 -10.84
N PRO A 102 10.33 -6.18 -12.09
CA PRO A 102 9.40 -5.88 -13.19
C PRO A 102 8.49 -7.08 -13.55
N SER A 103 8.80 -8.28 -13.05
CA SER A 103 7.99 -9.51 -13.23
C SER A 103 6.82 -9.63 -12.26
N SER A 104 6.79 -8.81 -11.20
CA SER A 104 5.79 -8.90 -10.12
C SER A 104 4.43 -8.25 -10.48
N HIS A 105 4.05 -8.26 -11.75
CA HIS A 105 2.68 -7.97 -12.14
C HIS A 105 1.75 -9.00 -11.48
N PRO A 106 0.81 -8.62 -10.60
CA PRO A 106 -0.33 -9.47 -10.33
C PRO A 106 -1.08 -9.61 -11.65
N ASN A 107 -1.02 -10.81 -12.23
CA ASN A 107 -1.84 -11.23 -13.35
C ASN A 107 -3.30 -10.86 -13.02
N PRO A 108 -3.99 -9.98 -13.78
CA PRO A 108 -5.42 -9.81 -13.60
C PRO A 108 -6.06 -11.12 -14.08
N SER A 109 -6.26 -12.02 -13.14
CA SER A 109 -6.99 -13.27 -13.34
C SER A 109 -8.36 -12.91 -13.92
N SER A 110 -8.55 -13.31 -15.18
CA SER A 110 -9.71 -13.82 -15.94
C SER A 110 -11.16 -13.71 -15.40
N SER A 111 -11.41 -13.23 -14.19
CA SER A 111 -12.72 -13.05 -13.56
C SER A 111 -13.37 -11.70 -13.88
N GLN A 112 -12.61 -10.68 -14.30
CA GLN A 112 -13.18 -9.37 -14.63
C GLN A 112 -14.05 -9.41 -15.91
N SER A 113 -13.77 -10.33 -16.84
CA SER A 113 -14.52 -10.42 -18.10
C SER A 113 -15.96 -10.91 -17.90
N LEU A 114 -16.19 -11.82 -16.94
CA LEU A 114 -17.52 -12.40 -16.68
C LEU A 114 -18.45 -11.41 -15.96
N ILE A 115 -17.92 -10.58 -15.07
CA ILE A 115 -18.72 -9.59 -14.31
C ILE A 115 -19.20 -8.47 -15.24
N VAL A 116 -18.33 -7.98 -16.14
CA VAL A 116 -18.70 -6.96 -17.14
C VAL A 116 -19.75 -7.49 -18.11
N LEU A 117 -19.60 -8.74 -18.59
CA LEU A 117 -20.59 -9.38 -19.46
C LEU A 117 -21.95 -9.53 -18.77
N TYR A 118 -21.98 -9.90 -17.49
CA TYR A 118 -23.22 -10.08 -16.73
C TYR A 118 -23.96 -8.75 -16.51
N SER A 119 -23.23 -7.67 -16.20
CA SER A 119 -23.81 -6.33 -16.05
C SER A 119 -24.39 -5.79 -17.37
N ILE A 120 -23.75 -6.07 -18.51
CA ILE A 120 -24.26 -5.67 -19.83
C ILE A 120 -25.52 -6.48 -20.20
N LEU A 121 -25.51 -7.79 -19.98
CA LEU A 121 -26.68 -8.67 -20.23
C LEU A 121 -27.89 -8.27 -19.39
N LEU A 122 -27.68 -7.96 -18.10
CA LEU A 122 -28.76 -7.51 -17.22
C LEU A 122 -29.32 -6.16 -17.68
N SER A 123 -28.45 -5.23 -18.09
CA SER A 123 -28.85 -3.91 -18.58
C SER A 123 -29.67 -3.99 -19.87
N LEU A 124 -29.32 -4.91 -20.78
CA LEU A 124 -30.08 -5.16 -22.01
C LEU A 124 -31.46 -5.78 -21.73
N LEU A 125 -31.57 -6.66 -20.74
CA LEU A 125 -32.86 -7.22 -20.29
C LEU A 125 -33.82 -6.15 -19.76
N PHE A 126 -33.30 -5.14 -19.07
CA PHE A 126 -34.09 -4.01 -18.55
C PHE A 126 -34.52 -2.98 -19.62
N ILE A 127 -33.88 -2.98 -20.80
CA ILE A 127 -34.28 -2.09 -21.92
C ILE A 127 -35.39 -2.74 -22.76
N ILE A 128 -35.50 -4.07 -22.73
CA ILE A 128 -36.45 -4.85 -23.53
C ILE A 128 -37.82 -5.03 -22.84
N ILE A 129 -37.86 -4.93 -21.50
CA ILE A 129 -39.10 -4.98 -20.69
C ILE A 129 -39.64 -3.57 -20.48
#